data_AF-A0A839SJU3-F1
#
_entry.id   AF-A0A839SJU3-F1
#
_cell.length_a   1.000
_cell.length_b   1.000
_cell.length_c   1.000
_cell.angle_alpha   90.00
_cell.angle_beta   90.00
_cell.angle_gamma   90.00
#
_symmetry.space_group_name_H-M   'P 1'
#
loop_
_entity.id
_entity.type
_entity.pdbx_description
1 polymer ?
#
loop_
_entity_poly.entity_id
_entity_poly.type
_entity_poly.pdbx_seq_one_letter_code
_entity_poly.pdbx_strand_id
1 'polypeptide(L)'
;MRHRIIIVLFFTLALFRLTANAQDFVKTKEDNDSKKDAKKFTLRSMDGKVQQVHLVPDYFRHILRISCLKDTITDYDFWGVPVETRILNKQFLEIKYAVRGGSGIGAQDIMLLCVSNNKLCESLHAQRLLTGESGDGQENYNIKIVALEGVNNKTYKLIVDVHDARNSKRDPAADYNYNNQTTLSFDTNRNVFYSIKQDLYNSFINMYNPKNHKTFKKPIGGNFPASILGKETYYFIKGGWYQFADNKDLYPYAAGTTK
;
A
#
# COMPACT_ATOMS: atom_id res chain seq x y z
N MET A 1 52.95 4.16 -24.93
CA MET A 1 51.75 3.35 -24.57
C MET A 1 51.65 3.01 -23.08
N ARG A 2 52.71 2.56 -22.38
CA ARG A 2 52.65 2.16 -20.96
C ARG A 2 52.16 3.24 -19.97
N HIS A 3 52.47 4.52 -20.17
CA HIS A 3 52.04 5.60 -19.26
C HIS A 3 50.54 5.92 -19.35
N ARG A 4 49.88 5.70 -20.50
CA ARG A 4 48.44 5.95 -20.65
C ARG A 4 47.58 4.89 -19.95
N ILE A 5 48.09 3.66 -19.79
CA ILE A 5 47.37 2.55 -19.15
C ILE A 5 47.36 2.71 -17.62
N ILE A 6 48.45 3.19 -17.02
CA ILE A 6 48.57 3.40 -15.56
C ILE A 6 47.64 4.53 -15.08
N ILE A 7 47.51 5.61 -15.86
CA ILE A 7 46.63 6.75 -15.53
C ILE A 7 45.15 6.32 -15.57
N VAL A 8 44.75 5.51 -16.56
CA VAL A 8 43.38 4.98 -16.66
C VAL A 8 43.05 4.05 -15.48
N LEU A 9 44.00 3.22 -15.06
CA LEU A 9 43.81 2.31 -13.91
C LEU A 9 43.70 3.06 -12.57
N PHE A 10 44.45 4.14 -12.38
CA PHE A 10 44.33 5.00 -11.21
C PHE A 10 42.99 5.78 -11.20
N PHE A 11 42.55 6.27 -12.36
CA PHE A 11 41.27 6.96 -12.48
C PHE A 11 40.08 6.03 -12.21
N THR A 12 40.09 4.81 -12.72
CA THR A 12 39.02 3.83 -12.44
C THR A 12 39.01 3.39 -10.99
N LEU A 13 40.17 3.20 -10.35
CA LEU A 13 40.24 2.87 -8.92
C LEU A 13 39.77 4.02 -8.02
N ALA A 14 40.12 5.27 -8.36
CA ALA A 14 39.67 6.46 -7.65
C ALA A 14 38.16 6.67 -7.79
N LEU A 15 37.60 6.48 -8.99
CA LEU A 15 36.16 6.51 -9.24
C LEU A 15 35.45 5.40 -8.44
N PHE A 16 35.97 4.17 -8.41
CA PHE A 16 35.40 3.08 -7.63
C PHE A 16 35.36 3.37 -6.12
N ARG A 17 36.43 3.98 -5.56
CA ARG A 17 36.47 4.36 -4.15
C ARG A 17 35.51 5.50 -3.82
N LEU A 18 35.38 6.49 -4.72
CA LEU A 18 34.42 7.58 -4.56
C LEU A 18 32.98 7.07 -4.61
N THR A 19 32.66 6.14 -5.52
CA THR A 19 31.32 5.54 -5.60
C THR A 19 31.01 4.65 -4.40
N ALA A 20 31.98 3.88 -3.90
CA ALA A 20 31.79 3.04 -2.70
C ALA A 20 31.50 3.90 -1.45
N ASN A 21 32.30 4.95 -1.23
CA ASN A 21 32.09 5.87 -0.11
C ASN A 21 30.75 6.63 -0.20
N ALA A 22 30.32 6.99 -1.42
CA ALA A 22 29.02 7.62 -1.63
C ALA A 22 27.86 6.66 -1.30
N GLN A 23 27.97 5.39 -1.70
CA GLN A 23 26.95 4.38 -1.41
C GLN A 23 26.84 4.08 0.09
N ASP A 24 27.97 3.98 0.79
CA ASP A 24 27.98 3.77 2.25
C ASP A 24 27.41 4.97 3.02
N PHE A 25 27.69 6.19 2.54
CA PHE A 25 27.12 7.41 3.12
C PHE A 25 25.59 7.48 2.93
N VAL A 26 25.09 7.16 1.73
CA VAL A 26 23.64 7.12 1.44
C VAL A 26 22.94 6.10 2.33
N LYS A 27 23.49 4.88 2.43
CA LYS A 27 22.94 3.83 3.29
C LYS A 27 22.88 4.27 4.76
N THR A 28 23.95 4.86 5.26
CA THR A 28 24.01 5.34 6.66
C THR A 28 22.97 6.43 6.93
N LYS A 29 22.75 7.32 5.97
CA LYS A 29 21.72 8.36 6.05
C LYS A 29 20.32 7.77 6.07
N GLU A 30 20.01 6.87 5.14
CA GLU A 30 18.70 6.20 5.04
C GLU A 30 18.38 5.35 6.27
N ASP A 31 19.37 4.68 6.85
CA ASP A 31 19.21 3.92 8.11
C ASP A 31 18.91 4.85 9.30
N ASN A 32 19.54 6.03 9.35
CA ASN A 32 19.27 7.02 10.40
C ASN A 32 17.89 7.65 10.25
N ASP A 33 17.50 8.00 9.03
CA ASP A 33 16.17 8.53 8.73
C ASP A 33 15.08 7.48 9.05
N SER A 34 15.32 6.21 8.73
CA SER A 34 14.43 5.08 9.06
C SER A 34 14.16 4.97 10.56
N LYS A 35 15.21 5.10 11.39
CA LYS A 35 15.08 5.07 12.86
C LYS A 35 14.34 6.29 13.40
N LYS A 36 14.61 7.47 12.84
CA LYS A 36 13.98 8.73 13.24
C LYS A 36 12.48 8.72 12.96
N ASP A 37 12.08 8.13 11.83
CA ASP A 37 10.69 8.12 11.38
C ASP A 37 9.88 6.92 11.90
N ALA A 38 10.50 6.05 12.70
CA ALA A 38 9.79 5.00 13.40
C ALA A 38 8.80 5.59 14.43
N LYS A 39 7.54 5.14 14.38
CA LYS A 39 6.45 5.66 15.21
C LYS A 39 5.79 4.55 16.02
N LYS A 40 5.28 4.91 17.19
CA LYS A 40 4.47 4.02 18.04
C LYS A 40 3.10 4.63 18.26
N PHE A 41 2.07 3.82 18.10
CA PHE A 41 0.68 4.21 18.28
C PHE A 41 0.05 3.34 19.35
N THR A 42 -0.72 3.96 20.24
CA THR A 42 -1.54 3.23 21.21
C THR A 42 -2.95 3.15 20.67
N LEU A 43 -3.42 1.95 20.34
CA LEU A 43 -4.78 1.69 19.88
C LEU A 43 -5.53 0.86 20.93
N ARG A 44 -6.84 1.05 21.00
CA ARG A 44 -7.75 0.11 21.64
C ARG A 44 -8.15 -0.91 20.59
N SER A 45 -7.85 -2.18 20.83
CA SER A 45 -8.25 -3.27 19.95
C SER A 45 -9.78 -3.41 19.87
N MET A 46 -10.25 -4.14 18.86
CA MET A 46 -11.67 -4.46 18.68
C MET A 46 -12.25 -5.27 19.85
N ASP A 47 -11.42 -6.08 20.52
CA ASP A 47 -11.75 -6.79 21.76
C ASP A 47 -11.53 -5.93 23.03
N GLY A 48 -11.27 -4.63 22.89
CA GLY A 48 -11.28 -3.63 23.96
C GLY A 48 -9.96 -3.45 24.72
N LYS A 49 -8.95 -4.28 24.46
CA LYS A 49 -7.62 -4.20 25.08
C LYS A 49 -6.82 -3.02 24.54
N VAL A 50 -5.91 -2.48 25.33
CA VAL A 50 -4.95 -1.48 24.85
C VAL A 50 -3.75 -2.20 24.24
N GLN A 51 -3.36 -1.78 23.04
CA GLN A 51 -2.30 -2.40 22.24
C GLN A 51 -1.36 -1.34 21.68
N GLN A 52 -0.08 -1.69 21.56
CA GLN A 52 0.92 -0.85 20.89
C GLN A 52 1.15 -1.37 19.47
N VAL A 53 0.99 -0.48 18.50
CA VAL A 53 1.34 -0.71 17.09
C VAL A 53 2.60 0.06 16.78
N HIS A 54 3.60 -0.63 16.24
CA HIS A 54 4.88 -0.06 15.87
C HIS A 54 4.93 0.03 14.35
N LEU A 55 5.26 1.21 13.85
CA LEU A 55 5.45 1.50 12.44
C LEU A 55 6.92 1.80 12.21
N VAL A 56 7.59 1.01 11.39
CA VAL A 56 9.04 1.09 11.15
C VAL A 56 9.29 1.12 9.65
N PRO A 57 9.53 2.31 9.05
CA PRO A 57 10.02 2.39 7.69
C PRO A 57 11.48 1.91 7.61
N ASP A 58 11.84 1.35 6.47
CA ASP A 58 13.18 0.91 6.11
C ASP A 58 13.46 1.44 4.70
N TYR A 59 13.97 2.67 4.62
CA TYR A 59 14.14 3.40 3.35
C TYR A 59 15.15 2.72 2.43
N PHE A 60 16.20 2.13 3.01
CA PHE A 60 17.24 1.44 2.25
C PHE A 60 16.72 0.14 1.61
N ARG A 61 15.88 -0.62 2.32
CA ARG A 61 15.30 -1.86 1.78
C ARG A 61 13.97 -1.66 1.09
N HIS A 62 13.42 -0.45 1.08
CA HIS A 62 12.10 -0.13 0.54
C HIS A 62 10.99 -0.96 1.19
N ILE A 63 11.05 -1.08 2.52
CA ILE A 63 10.11 -1.88 3.30
C ILE A 63 9.40 -1.02 4.35
N LEU A 64 8.09 -1.21 4.52
CA LEU A 64 7.35 -0.71 5.66
C LEU A 64 6.94 -1.88 6.56
N ARG A 65 7.43 -1.91 7.81
CA ARG A 65 7.03 -2.91 8.80
C ARG A 65 6.06 -2.32 9.80
N ILE A 66 4.93 -3.00 9.99
CA ILE A 66 3.94 -2.68 11.00
C ILE A 66 3.82 -3.88 11.92
N SER A 67 4.05 -3.71 13.22
CA SER A 67 4.00 -4.82 14.17
C SER A 67 3.15 -4.53 15.40
N CYS A 68 2.53 -5.59 15.92
CA CYS A 68 1.79 -5.60 17.17
C CYS A 68 2.02 -6.95 17.85
N LEU A 69 2.65 -6.97 19.02
CA LEU A 69 3.05 -8.19 19.72
C LEU A 69 3.89 -9.12 18.82
N LYS A 70 3.34 -10.25 18.38
CA LYS A 70 4.00 -11.24 17.51
C LYS A 70 3.52 -11.17 16.06
N ASP A 71 2.55 -10.32 15.75
CA ASP A 71 2.01 -10.19 14.40
C ASP A 71 2.71 -9.03 13.67
N THR A 72 3.00 -9.23 12.39
CA THR A 72 3.70 -8.24 11.57
C THR A 72 3.11 -8.22 10.16
N ILE A 73 2.80 -7.02 9.69
CA ILE A 73 2.54 -6.72 8.28
C ILE A 73 3.81 -6.11 7.71
N THR A 74 4.24 -6.62 6.56
CA THR A 74 5.38 -6.09 5.82
C THR A 74 4.90 -5.70 4.44
N ASP A 75 5.09 -4.44 4.09
CA ASP A 75 4.92 -3.94 2.73
C ASP A 75 6.29 -3.82 2.06
N TYR A 76 6.43 -4.41 0.88
CA TYR A 76 7.69 -4.50 0.14
C TYR A 76 7.82 -3.49 -1.01
N ASP A 77 6.79 -2.67 -1.24
CA ASP A 77 6.77 -1.66 -2.31
C ASP A 77 6.91 -0.22 -1.76
N PHE A 78 7.24 -0.07 -0.48
CA PHE A 78 7.41 1.22 0.19
C PHE A 78 8.55 2.07 -0.38
N TRP A 79 8.27 3.33 -0.72
CA TRP A 79 9.23 4.19 -1.38
C TRP A 79 9.52 5.53 -0.68
N GLY A 80 10.70 5.64 -0.10
CA GLY A 80 11.55 6.85 -0.06
C GLY A 80 11.04 8.14 0.59
N VAL A 81 9.81 8.18 1.10
CA VAL A 81 9.23 9.36 1.77
C VAL A 81 8.63 9.02 3.12
N PRO A 82 8.67 9.95 4.08
CA PRO A 82 8.06 9.74 5.40
C PRO A 82 6.61 9.34 5.34
N VAL A 83 6.28 8.30 6.09
CA VAL A 83 4.92 7.78 6.20
C VAL A 83 4.03 8.78 6.94
N GLU A 84 2.94 9.19 6.31
CA GLU A 84 1.90 9.98 6.94
C GLU A 84 0.97 9.08 7.72
N THR A 85 0.58 9.51 8.93
CA THR A 85 -0.26 8.70 9.82
C THR A 85 -1.29 9.57 10.50
N ARG A 86 -2.48 9.01 10.72
CA ARG A 86 -3.56 9.66 11.44
C ARG A 86 -4.34 8.61 12.24
N ILE A 87 -4.50 8.83 13.54
CA ILE A 87 -5.45 8.05 14.34
C ILE A 87 -6.85 8.57 13.99
N LEU A 88 -7.69 7.75 13.34
CA LEU A 88 -9.05 8.15 12.97
C LEU A 88 -9.97 8.18 14.19
N ASN A 89 -9.79 7.19 15.06
CA ASN A 89 -10.39 7.13 16.40
C ASN A 89 -9.51 6.22 17.27
N LYS A 90 -9.93 5.92 18.50
CA LYS A 90 -9.17 5.05 19.40
C LYS A 90 -8.82 3.65 18.85
N GLN A 91 -9.48 3.16 17.80
CA GLN A 91 -9.34 1.80 17.25
C GLN A 91 -8.61 1.72 15.91
N PHE A 92 -8.66 2.78 15.10
CA PHE A 92 -8.14 2.75 13.73
C PHE A 92 -7.00 3.72 13.50
N LEU A 93 -5.97 3.22 12.83
CA LEU A 93 -4.81 3.97 12.35
C LEU A 93 -4.82 4.01 10.83
N GLU A 94 -4.90 5.20 10.26
CA GLU A 94 -4.67 5.46 8.84
C GLU A 94 -3.17 5.65 8.61
N ILE A 95 -2.66 4.97 7.59
CA ILE A 95 -1.27 5.03 7.15
C ILE A 95 -1.27 5.34 5.65
N LYS A 96 -0.51 6.35 5.23
CA LYS A 96 -0.30 6.69 3.82
C LYS A 96 1.18 6.67 3.50
N TYR A 97 1.53 6.03 2.42
CA TYR A 97 2.92 5.86 2.05
C TYR A 97 3.06 5.83 0.53
N ALA A 98 4.21 6.27 0.02
CA ALA A 98 4.47 6.20 -1.40
C ALA A 98 4.90 4.80 -1.80
N VAL A 99 4.56 4.44 -3.04
CA VAL A 99 4.96 3.19 -3.69
C VAL A 99 5.64 3.49 -5.01
N ARG A 100 6.32 2.49 -5.58
CA ARG A 100 7.03 2.67 -6.85
C ARG A 100 6.04 2.76 -8.03
N GLY A 101 5.84 3.98 -8.56
CA GLY A 101 5.01 4.23 -9.75
C GLY A 101 5.76 4.21 -11.09
N GLY A 102 7.05 4.58 -11.11
CA GLY A 102 7.84 4.80 -12.34
C GLY A 102 8.22 6.28 -12.53
N SER A 103 8.98 6.58 -13.58
CA SER A 103 9.40 7.96 -13.87
C SER A 103 8.20 8.83 -14.24
N GLY A 104 8.03 9.96 -13.54
CA GLY A 104 6.91 10.88 -13.76
C GLY A 104 5.56 10.39 -13.22
N ILE A 105 5.55 9.26 -12.49
CA ILE A 105 4.34 8.69 -11.89
C ILE A 105 4.42 8.83 -10.37
N GLY A 106 3.51 9.63 -9.82
CA GLY A 106 3.26 9.69 -8.38
C GLY A 106 2.28 8.59 -7.99
N ALA A 107 2.72 7.65 -7.15
CA ALA A 107 1.87 6.58 -6.64
C ALA A 107 1.96 6.54 -5.11
N GLN A 108 0.80 6.49 -4.45
CA GLN A 108 0.71 6.32 -3.01
C GLN A 108 -0.42 5.37 -2.66
N ASP A 109 -0.24 4.64 -1.57
CA ASP A 109 -1.21 3.75 -1.00
C ASP A 109 -1.74 4.26 0.33
N ILE A 110 -2.91 3.75 0.70
CA ILE A 110 -3.51 3.96 2.00
C ILE A 110 -3.85 2.60 2.62
N MET A 111 -3.41 2.43 3.87
CA MET A 111 -3.74 1.29 4.70
C MET A 111 -4.46 1.79 5.95
N LEU A 112 -5.66 1.27 6.18
CA LEU A 112 -6.40 1.46 7.42
C LEU A 112 -6.26 0.22 8.28
N LEU A 113 -5.69 0.37 9.48
CA LEU A 113 -5.39 -0.74 10.38
C LEU A 113 -6.25 -0.67 11.63
N CYS A 114 -6.64 -1.85 12.12
CA CYS A 114 -7.03 -2.03 13.51
C CYS A 114 -6.32 -3.25 14.11
N VAL A 115 -6.44 -3.40 15.44
CA VAL A 115 -6.01 -4.61 16.14
C VAL A 115 -7.24 -5.38 16.61
N SER A 116 -7.26 -6.70 16.41
CA SER A 116 -8.33 -7.57 16.91
C SER A 116 -7.72 -8.89 17.36
N ASN A 117 -8.03 -9.33 18.58
CA ASN A 117 -7.51 -10.59 19.13
C ASN A 117 -5.98 -10.72 19.01
N ASN A 118 -5.25 -9.66 19.39
CA ASN A 118 -3.79 -9.56 19.31
C ASN A 118 -3.20 -9.65 17.88
N LYS A 119 -4.03 -9.50 16.84
CA LYS A 119 -3.60 -9.51 15.43
C LYS A 119 -3.87 -8.18 14.74
N LEU A 120 -2.97 -7.80 13.85
CA LEU A 120 -3.15 -6.70 12.92
C LEU A 120 -4.18 -7.10 11.85
N CYS A 121 -5.11 -6.19 11.59
CA CYS A 121 -6.13 -6.34 10.56
C CYS A 121 -6.03 -5.14 9.61
N GLU A 122 -5.78 -5.42 8.33
CA GLU A 122 -5.89 -4.43 7.25
C GLU A 122 -7.37 -4.20 6.96
N SER A 123 -7.98 -3.27 7.68
CA SER A 123 -9.39 -2.93 7.53
C SER A 123 -9.71 -2.29 6.17
N LEU A 124 -8.73 -1.70 5.51
CA LEU A 124 -8.75 -1.30 4.11
C LEU A 124 -7.30 -1.23 3.62
N HIS A 125 -7.03 -1.68 2.41
CA HIS A 125 -5.77 -1.43 1.72
C HIS A 125 -6.09 -1.14 0.25
N ALA A 126 -5.78 0.09 -0.19
CA ALA A 126 -6.18 0.58 -1.51
C ALA A 126 -5.17 1.62 -2.04
N GLN A 127 -5.26 1.89 -3.33
CA GLN A 127 -4.52 2.98 -3.95
C GLN A 127 -5.08 4.29 -3.43
N ARG A 128 -4.19 5.14 -2.92
CA ARG A 128 -4.54 6.48 -2.47
C ARG A 128 -4.42 7.48 -3.61
N LEU A 129 -3.31 7.46 -4.32
CA LEU A 129 -2.94 8.45 -5.31
C LEU A 129 -2.31 7.73 -6.50
N LEU A 130 -2.74 8.09 -7.70
CA LEU A 130 -2.05 7.79 -8.94
C LEU A 130 -2.12 9.04 -9.81
N THR A 131 -0.98 9.67 -10.01
CA THR A 131 -0.83 10.79 -10.92
C THR A 131 0.24 10.44 -11.93
N GLY A 132 -0.08 10.53 -13.21
CA GLY A 132 0.87 10.24 -14.26
C GLY A 132 0.60 11.10 -15.48
N GLU A 133 1.67 11.65 -16.04
CA GLU A 133 1.66 12.23 -17.37
C GLU A 133 2.44 11.29 -18.30
N SER A 134 1.77 10.83 -19.34
CA SER A 134 2.40 10.14 -20.46
C SER A 134 2.20 10.98 -21.72
N GLY A 135 3.00 10.70 -22.76
CA GLY A 135 2.79 11.33 -24.08
C GLY A 135 1.36 11.18 -24.59
N ASP A 136 0.65 10.15 -24.14
CA ASP A 136 -0.69 9.76 -24.57
C ASP A 136 -1.84 10.30 -23.69
N GLY A 137 -1.53 10.98 -22.58
CA GLY A 137 -2.55 11.52 -21.69
C GLY A 137 -2.10 11.74 -20.24
N GLN A 138 -3.02 12.30 -19.44
CA GLN A 138 -2.89 12.51 -18.01
C GLN A 138 -3.92 11.66 -17.26
N GLU A 139 -3.47 11.05 -16.18
CA GLU A 139 -4.30 10.32 -15.25
C GLU A 139 -4.14 10.91 -13.85
N ASN A 140 -5.27 11.11 -13.17
CA ASN A 140 -5.31 11.60 -11.80
C ASN A 140 -6.38 10.86 -11.02
N TYR A 141 -5.94 9.97 -10.15
CA TYR A 141 -6.77 9.26 -9.21
C TYR A 141 -6.31 9.62 -7.80
N ASN A 142 -7.24 10.01 -6.93
CA ASN A 142 -6.95 10.38 -5.56
C ASN A 142 -8.13 10.05 -4.66
N ILE A 143 -7.88 9.35 -3.56
CA ILE A 143 -8.87 9.12 -2.50
C ILE A 143 -8.44 9.72 -1.18
N LYS A 144 -9.42 10.19 -0.42
CA LYS A 144 -9.22 10.79 0.89
C LYS A 144 -10.27 10.30 1.87
N ILE A 145 -9.82 9.70 2.98
CA ILE A 145 -10.70 9.42 4.11
C ILE A 145 -11.10 10.75 4.75
N VAL A 146 -12.38 11.10 4.64
CA VAL A 146 -12.97 12.33 5.18
C VAL A 146 -13.29 12.15 6.64
N ALA A 147 -14.03 11.08 6.94
CA ALA A 147 -14.54 10.81 8.27
C ALA A 147 -14.67 9.31 8.55
N LEU A 148 -14.58 8.96 9.83
CA LEU A 148 -15.04 7.70 10.36
C LEU A 148 -16.22 8.01 11.28
N GLU A 149 -17.42 7.64 10.83
CA GLU A 149 -18.65 7.84 11.57
C GLU A 149 -19.04 6.59 12.36
N GLY A 150 -19.98 6.74 13.29
CA GLY A 150 -20.48 5.67 14.14
C GLY A 150 -19.84 5.68 15.53
N VAL A 151 -20.57 5.14 16.51
CA VAL A 151 -20.15 5.17 17.93
C VAL A 151 -19.43 3.91 18.36
N ASN A 152 -19.64 2.81 17.64
CA ASN A 152 -19.07 1.50 17.92
C ASN A 152 -18.91 0.67 16.65
N ASN A 153 -18.21 -0.46 16.76
CA ASN A 153 -17.90 -1.35 15.64
C ASN A 153 -19.12 -1.83 14.83
N LYS A 154 -20.31 -1.92 15.41
CA LYS A 154 -21.53 -2.32 14.68
C LYS A 154 -22.10 -1.21 13.79
N THR A 155 -21.65 0.02 13.98
CA THR A 155 -22.19 1.23 13.34
C THR A 155 -21.15 2.00 12.54
N TYR A 156 -19.90 1.52 12.50
CA TYR A 156 -18.83 2.24 11.82
C TYR A 156 -19.07 2.34 10.31
N LYS A 157 -18.91 3.56 9.81
CA LYS A 157 -18.94 3.90 8.39
C LYS A 157 -17.73 4.76 8.05
N LEU A 158 -17.03 4.40 6.98
CA LEU A 158 -15.91 5.18 6.47
C LEU A 158 -16.41 6.03 5.30
N ILE A 159 -16.25 7.34 5.40
CA ILE A 159 -16.60 8.29 4.34
C ILE A 159 -15.32 8.63 3.57
N VAL A 160 -15.32 8.36 2.27
CA VAL A 160 -14.15 8.50 1.40
C VAL A 160 -14.52 9.38 0.22
N ASP A 161 -13.82 10.50 0.06
CA ASP A 161 -13.88 11.28 -1.17
C ASP A 161 -12.98 10.63 -2.21
N VAL A 162 -13.46 10.55 -3.44
CA VAL A 162 -12.78 9.98 -4.59
C VAL A 162 -12.78 11.02 -5.71
N HIS A 163 -11.59 11.34 -6.19
CA HIS A 163 -11.36 12.06 -7.43
C HIS A 163 -10.74 11.10 -8.43
N ASP A 164 -11.35 10.93 -9.58
CA ASP A 164 -10.88 10.04 -10.63
C ASP A 164 -11.08 10.72 -11.98
N ALA A 165 -9.97 11.02 -12.65
CA ALA A 165 -9.96 11.72 -13.92
C ALA A 165 -8.94 11.10 -14.87
N ARG A 166 -9.33 11.05 -16.13
CA ARG A 166 -8.48 10.64 -17.24
C ARG A 166 -8.70 11.59 -18.40
N ASN A 167 -7.59 12.06 -18.96
CA ASN A 167 -7.55 12.83 -20.19
C ASN A 167 -6.57 12.16 -21.15
N SER A 168 -7.04 11.71 -22.30
CA SER A 168 -6.24 11.05 -23.33
C SER A 168 -6.18 11.88 -24.59
N LYS A 169 -4.96 12.14 -25.07
CA LYS A 169 -4.76 12.75 -26.39
C LYS A 169 -5.13 11.81 -27.54
N ARG A 170 -5.01 10.50 -27.31
CA ARG A 170 -5.25 9.45 -28.31
C ARG A 170 -6.72 9.06 -28.40
N ASP A 171 -7.44 9.07 -27.27
CA ASP A 171 -8.87 8.74 -27.21
C ASP A 171 -9.66 9.71 -26.31
N PRO A 172 -9.88 10.97 -26.77
CA PRO A 172 -10.59 11.97 -25.97
C PRO A 172 -12.05 11.59 -25.68
N ALA A 173 -12.64 10.67 -26.45
CA ALA A 173 -14.02 10.23 -26.23
C ALA A 173 -14.17 9.37 -24.96
N ALA A 174 -13.07 8.78 -24.47
CA ALA A 174 -13.01 8.03 -23.22
C ALA A 174 -12.60 8.89 -22.01
N ASP A 175 -12.45 10.21 -22.19
CA ASP A 175 -12.10 11.13 -21.12
C ASP A 175 -13.23 11.24 -20.10
N TYR A 176 -12.84 11.38 -18.84
CA TYR A 176 -13.79 11.57 -17.75
C TYR A 176 -13.14 12.34 -16.61
N ASN A 177 -13.99 12.95 -15.78
CA ASN A 177 -13.60 13.60 -14.54
C ASN A 177 -14.74 13.45 -13.54
N TYR A 178 -14.54 12.60 -12.55
CA TYR A 178 -15.51 12.33 -11.50
C TYR A 178 -14.98 12.76 -10.15
N ASN A 179 -15.88 13.37 -9.38
CA ASN A 179 -15.71 13.63 -7.97
C ASN A 179 -16.91 13.03 -7.27
N ASN A 180 -16.70 12.02 -6.45
CA ASN A 180 -17.77 11.36 -5.73
C ASN A 180 -17.34 11.04 -4.31
N GLN A 181 -18.33 10.85 -3.44
CA GLN A 181 -18.12 10.37 -2.10
C GLN A 181 -18.69 8.97 -1.97
N THR A 182 -17.86 8.04 -1.52
CA THR A 182 -18.24 6.66 -1.23
C THR A 182 -18.34 6.47 0.28
N THR A 183 -19.39 5.77 0.71
CA THR A 183 -19.54 5.31 2.09
C THR A 183 -19.28 3.81 2.16
N LEU A 184 -18.33 3.39 3.01
CA LEU A 184 -18.04 1.99 3.27
C LEU A 184 -18.58 1.58 4.64
N SER A 185 -19.30 0.45 4.70
CA SER A 185 -19.76 -0.16 5.95
C SER A 185 -18.67 -1.04 6.57
N PHE A 186 -18.65 -1.17 7.90
CA PHE A 186 -17.70 -2.06 8.59
C PHE A 186 -18.26 -3.48 8.80
N ASP A 187 -17.55 -4.50 8.32
CA ASP A 187 -17.80 -5.91 8.65
C ASP A 187 -17.07 -6.26 9.95
N THR A 188 -17.79 -6.36 11.07
CA THR A 188 -17.21 -6.66 12.37
C THR A 188 -16.58 -8.05 12.47
N ASN A 189 -17.03 -9.01 11.67
CA ASN A 189 -16.53 -10.38 11.72
C ASN A 189 -15.17 -10.49 11.03
N ARG A 190 -14.97 -9.70 9.97
CA ARG A 190 -13.74 -9.67 9.19
C ARG A 190 -12.82 -8.50 9.55
N ASN A 191 -13.34 -7.51 10.27
CA ASN A 191 -12.70 -6.24 10.60
C ASN A 191 -12.30 -5.43 9.37
N VAL A 192 -13.17 -5.36 8.35
CA VAL A 192 -12.90 -4.65 7.08
C VAL A 192 -14.01 -3.68 6.70
N PHE A 193 -13.66 -2.58 6.07
CA PHE A 193 -14.60 -1.67 5.43
C PHE A 193 -14.90 -2.14 4.01
N TYR A 194 -16.17 -2.12 3.61
CA TYR A 194 -16.62 -2.57 2.30
C TYR A 194 -17.83 -1.76 1.84
N SER A 195 -17.99 -1.64 0.52
CA SER A 195 -19.15 -1.01 -0.12
C SER A 195 -20.26 -2.03 -0.35
N ILE A 196 -19.91 -3.18 -0.93
CA ILE A 196 -20.82 -4.25 -1.30
C ILE A 196 -20.21 -5.61 -0.99
N LYS A 197 -21.03 -6.66 -1.02
CA LYS A 197 -20.51 -8.02 -1.13
C LYS A 197 -20.82 -8.53 -2.52
N GLN A 198 -19.82 -9.11 -3.18
CA GLN A 198 -19.91 -9.54 -4.56
C GLN A 198 -19.56 -11.01 -4.68
N ASP A 199 -20.36 -11.71 -5.48
CA ASP A 199 -20.09 -13.10 -5.81
C ASP A 199 -18.99 -13.17 -6.86
N LEU A 200 -17.94 -13.93 -6.56
CA LEU A 200 -16.88 -14.26 -7.48
C LEU A 200 -16.96 -15.77 -7.77
N TYR A 201 -17.24 -16.10 -9.02
CA TYR A 201 -17.24 -17.46 -9.53
C TYR A 201 -16.29 -17.55 -10.73
N ASN A 202 -15.60 -18.67 -10.87
CA ASN A 202 -14.62 -18.90 -11.94
C ASN A 202 -13.48 -17.86 -11.98
N SER A 203 -13.12 -17.32 -10.81
CA SER A 203 -12.00 -16.39 -10.64
C SER A 203 -10.82 -17.09 -9.95
N PHE A 204 -9.64 -16.51 -10.10
CA PHE A 204 -8.41 -17.02 -9.51
C PHE A 204 -7.72 -15.92 -8.71
N ILE A 205 -7.17 -16.26 -7.55
CA ILE A 205 -6.20 -15.41 -6.87
C ILE A 205 -4.79 -15.86 -7.22
N ASN A 206 -3.94 -14.89 -7.54
CA ASN A 206 -2.51 -15.10 -7.66
C ASN A 206 -1.89 -15.02 -6.26
N MET A 207 -1.13 -16.04 -5.89
CA MET A 207 -0.44 -16.12 -4.60
C MET A 207 1.05 -16.28 -4.85
N TYR A 208 1.86 -15.48 -4.16
CA TYR A 208 3.31 -15.62 -4.16
C TYR A 208 3.75 -16.53 -3.01
N ASN A 209 4.55 -17.55 -3.32
CA ASN A 209 5.21 -18.37 -2.31
C ASN A 209 6.68 -17.90 -2.16
N PRO A 210 7.03 -17.26 -1.04
CA PRO A 210 8.39 -16.75 -0.84
C PRO A 210 9.42 -17.87 -0.66
N LYS A 211 9.03 -19.09 -0.25
CA LYS A 211 9.99 -20.18 0.00
C LYS A 211 10.60 -20.75 -1.28
N ASN A 212 9.84 -20.74 -2.38
CA ASN A 212 10.28 -21.27 -3.66
C ASN A 212 10.25 -20.21 -4.78
N HIS A 213 9.98 -18.95 -4.43
CA HIS A 213 9.84 -17.81 -5.34
C HIS A 213 8.89 -18.07 -6.53
N LYS A 214 7.82 -18.85 -6.31
CA LYS A 214 6.82 -19.16 -7.34
C LYS A 214 5.50 -18.47 -7.07
N THR A 215 4.93 -17.90 -8.12
CA THR A 215 3.52 -17.50 -8.15
C THR A 215 2.67 -18.68 -8.58
N PHE A 216 1.55 -18.92 -7.90
CA PHE A 216 0.57 -19.92 -8.31
C PHE A 216 -0.84 -19.35 -8.24
N LYS A 217 -1.70 -19.85 -9.11
CA LYS A 217 -3.12 -19.49 -9.17
C LYS A 217 -3.92 -20.43 -8.29
N LYS A 218 -4.84 -19.88 -7.50
CA LYS A 218 -5.79 -20.66 -6.71
C LYS A 218 -7.22 -20.29 -7.11
N PRO A 219 -8.05 -21.26 -7.53
CA PRO A 219 -9.45 -20.97 -7.82
C PRO A 219 -10.16 -20.50 -6.56
N ILE A 220 -11.06 -19.55 -6.73
CA ILE A 220 -11.94 -19.04 -5.68
C ILE A 220 -13.39 -19.11 -6.13
N GLY A 221 -14.26 -19.26 -5.15
CA GLY A 221 -15.70 -19.27 -5.31
C GLY A 221 -16.35 -18.78 -4.02
N GLY A 222 -17.26 -17.81 -4.12
CA GLY A 222 -18.04 -17.34 -2.97
C GLY A 222 -18.36 -15.85 -2.99
N ASN A 223 -18.96 -15.39 -1.89
CA ASN A 223 -19.37 -14.01 -1.69
C ASN A 223 -18.34 -13.27 -0.84
N PHE A 224 -17.72 -12.23 -1.41
CA PHE A 224 -16.60 -11.52 -0.79
C PHE A 224 -16.92 -10.03 -0.58
N PRO A 225 -16.52 -9.42 0.56
CA PRO A 225 -16.58 -7.98 0.72
C PRO A 225 -15.72 -7.27 -0.33
N ALA A 226 -16.25 -6.21 -0.93
CA ALA A 226 -15.58 -5.40 -1.93
C ALA A 226 -15.72 -3.89 -1.62
N SER A 227 -14.62 -3.15 -1.79
CA SER A 227 -14.55 -1.70 -1.67
C SER A 227 -14.41 -1.09 -3.05
N ILE A 228 -15.45 -0.41 -3.50
CA ILE A 228 -15.48 0.31 -4.78
C ILE A 228 -15.10 1.76 -4.52
N LEU A 229 -13.98 2.20 -5.09
CA LEU A 229 -13.40 3.52 -4.92
C LEU A 229 -13.10 4.10 -6.30
N GLY A 230 -14.09 4.78 -6.90
CA GLY A 230 -13.99 5.27 -8.28
C GLY A 230 -14.01 4.11 -9.27
N LYS A 231 -13.09 4.11 -10.23
CA LYS A 231 -12.90 2.97 -11.13
C LYS A 231 -12.35 1.71 -10.44
N GLU A 232 -11.71 1.86 -9.28
CA GLU A 232 -11.01 0.75 -8.64
C GLU A 232 -11.91 -0.06 -7.71
N THR A 233 -11.79 -1.38 -7.77
CA THR A 233 -12.52 -2.29 -6.89
C THR A 233 -11.56 -3.26 -6.21
N TYR A 234 -11.58 -3.25 -4.87
CA TYR A 234 -10.72 -4.08 -4.03
C TYR A 234 -11.54 -5.15 -3.30
N TYR A 235 -11.14 -6.41 -3.41
CA TYR A 235 -11.82 -7.57 -2.82
C TYR A 235 -11.04 -8.10 -1.63
N PHE A 236 -11.71 -8.32 -0.50
CA PHE A 236 -11.09 -8.93 0.68
C PHE A 236 -11.27 -10.45 0.67
N ILE A 237 -10.17 -11.18 0.48
CA ILE A 237 -10.16 -12.64 0.34
C ILE A 237 -9.12 -13.22 1.28
N LYS A 238 -9.53 -14.13 2.18
CA LYS A 238 -8.64 -14.89 3.07
C LYS A 238 -7.61 -14.06 3.84
N GLY A 239 -7.99 -12.85 4.24
CA GLY A 239 -7.16 -12.01 5.11
C GLY A 239 -6.25 -11.01 4.40
N GLY A 240 -6.38 -10.87 3.07
CA GLY A 240 -5.69 -9.85 2.27
C GLY A 240 -6.61 -9.20 1.24
N TRP A 241 -6.15 -8.09 0.67
CA TRP A 241 -6.85 -7.31 -0.36
C TRP A 241 -6.34 -7.65 -1.75
N TYR A 242 -7.26 -7.72 -2.71
CA TYR A 242 -6.99 -8.12 -4.08
C TYR A 242 -7.70 -7.21 -5.08
N GLN A 243 -7.13 -7.07 -6.27
CA GLN A 243 -7.69 -6.31 -7.38
C GLN A 243 -7.61 -7.13 -8.66
N PHE A 244 -8.53 -6.93 -9.59
CA PHE A 244 -8.41 -7.52 -10.92
C PHE A 244 -7.32 -6.80 -11.71
N ALA A 245 -6.36 -7.55 -12.25
CA ALA A 245 -5.45 -7.03 -13.27
C ALA A 245 -5.99 -7.32 -14.68
N ASP A 246 -6.59 -8.50 -14.86
CA ASP A 246 -7.25 -8.96 -16.08
C ASP A 246 -8.49 -9.78 -15.70
N ASN A 247 -9.59 -9.61 -16.43
CA ASN A 247 -10.93 -10.26 -16.33
C ASN A 247 -11.18 -11.25 -15.17
N LYS A 248 -10.39 -12.33 -15.02
CA LYS A 248 -10.62 -13.42 -14.06
C LYS A 248 -9.52 -13.57 -13.00
N ASP A 249 -8.40 -12.89 -13.17
CA ASP A 249 -7.21 -13.03 -12.33
C ASP A 249 -7.10 -11.86 -11.37
N LEU A 250 -7.24 -12.18 -10.08
CA LEU A 250 -7.02 -11.25 -8.99
C LEU A 250 -5.57 -11.32 -8.52
N TYR A 251 -4.97 -10.16 -8.30
CA TYR A 251 -3.63 -10.01 -7.76
C TYR A 251 -3.69 -9.39 -6.37
N PRO A 252 -2.81 -9.80 -5.44
CA PRO A 252 -2.69 -9.14 -4.15
C PRO A 252 -2.40 -7.66 -4.39
N TYR A 253 -3.18 -6.79 -3.75
CA TYR A 253 -2.99 -5.35 -3.89
C TYR A 253 -1.63 -4.90 -3.34
N ALA A 254 -1.24 -5.47 -2.20
CA ALA A 254 0.11 -5.37 -1.68
C ALA A 254 0.79 -6.74 -1.75
N ALA A 255 1.89 -6.81 -2.49
CA ALA A 255 2.69 -8.02 -2.63
C ALA A 255 3.47 -8.27 -1.33
N GLY A 256 3.01 -9.23 -0.52
CA GLY A 256 3.86 -9.83 0.52
C GLY A 256 3.49 -9.58 1.98
N THR A 257 2.21 -9.49 2.34
CA THR A 257 1.80 -9.71 3.74
C THR A 257 2.07 -11.16 4.16
N THR A 258 3.32 -11.48 4.49
CA THR A 258 3.64 -12.64 5.31
C THR A 258 3.18 -12.34 6.73
N LYS A 259 2.11 -13.00 7.15
CA LYS A 259 1.79 -13.25 8.55
C LYS A 259 2.60 -14.43 9.08
#